data_AF-A0A4U0H4R8-F1
#
_entry.id   AF-A0A4U0H4R8-F1
#
_cell.length_a   1.000
_cell.length_b   1.000
_cell.length_c   1.000
_cell.angle_alpha   90.00
_cell.angle_beta   90.00
_cell.angle_gamma   90.00
#
_symmetry.space_group_name_H-M   'P 1'
#
loop_
_entity.id
_entity.type
_entity.pdbx_description
1 polymer ?
#
loop_
_entity_poly.entity_id
_entity_poly.type
_entity_poly.pdbx_seq_one_letter_code
_entity_poly.pdbx_strand_id
1 'polypeptide(L)'
;MERKDNKMIGHFLRVSGLLLLLASLSGCRQDGKHKVDEFYTEKGEWDSARIPFIKPYEAVIVDEKYGWGMNLMALDGGTFSFTNIRKANIDNGFILVHTGNTLMLGVEVKESWWIVSPSLKIEKGFTDHPQYLAYLKKLGFKNEPKLHTIDVIANYYEDHDTMDWSALD
;
A
#
# COMPACT_ATOMS: atom_id res chain seq x y z
N MET A 1 -60.34 47.12 28.92
CA MET A 1 -59.92 46.12 29.93
C MET A 1 -60.28 44.77 29.34
N GLU A 2 -59.42 43.84 28.96
CA GLU A 2 -58.02 43.60 29.27
C GLU A 2 -57.38 42.81 28.10
N ARG A 3 -56.22 43.31 27.68
CA ARG A 3 -55.24 42.82 26.69
C ARG A 3 -54.85 41.35 26.95
N LYS A 4 -55.00 40.42 25.99
CA LYS A 4 -54.34 39.08 26.09
C LYS A 4 -54.03 38.29 24.80
N ASP A 5 -54.07 38.87 23.60
CA ASP A 5 -53.88 38.05 22.38
C ASP A 5 -52.49 38.10 21.72
N ASN A 6 -51.53 38.86 22.26
CA ASN A 6 -50.20 39.01 21.62
C ASN A 6 -49.08 38.15 22.22
N LYS A 7 -49.36 37.30 23.23
CA LYS A 7 -48.31 36.50 23.89
C LYS A 7 -48.09 35.10 23.29
N MET A 8 -49.11 34.49 22.68
CA MET A 8 -49.04 33.09 22.23
C MET A 8 -48.37 32.92 20.86
N ILE A 9 -48.59 33.86 19.94
CA ILE A 9 -48.05 33.79 18.56
C ILE A 9 -46.53 34.02 18.55
N GLY A 10 -46.02 34.87 19.45
CA GLY A 10 -44.59 35.15 19.57
C GLY A 10 -43.75 33.98 20.12
N HIS A 11 -44.34 33.08 20.92
CA HIS A 11 -43.63 31.90 21.43
C HIS A 11 -43.55 30.77 20.39
N PHE A 12 -44.61 30.55 19.60
CA PHE A 12 -44.60 29.53 18.54
C PHE A 12 -43.59 29.85 17.43
N LEU A 13 -43.50 31.11 17.01
CA LEU A 13 -42.52 31.56 16.01
C LEU A 13 -41.06 31.49 16.51
N ARG A 14 -40.82 31.70 17.81
CA ARG A 14 -39.48 31.63 18.41
C ARG A 14 -38.96 30.20 18.56
N VAL A 15 -39.83 29.24 18.85
CA VAL A 15 -39.44 27.82 19.00
C VAL A 15 -39.21 27.16 17.64
N SER A 16 -40.03 27.46 16.63
CA SER A 16 -39.83 26.94 15.26
C SER A 16 -38.59 27.49 14.56
N GLY A 17 -38.22 28.76 14.81
CA GLY A 17 -36.99 29.34 14.26
C GLY A 17 -35.72 28.72 14.83
N LEU A 18 -35.72 28.35 16.12
CA LEU A 18 -34.58 27.72 16.78
C LEU A 18 -34.33 26.27 16.28
N LEU A 19 -35.42 25.54 15.99
CA LEU A 19 -35.36 24.17 15.44
C LEU A 19 -34.80 24.12 14.01
N LEU A 20 -35.11 25.12 13.17
CA LEU A 20 -34.53 25.23 11.83
C LEU A 20 -33.05 25.64 11.84
N LEU A 21 -32.63 26.49 12.80
CA LEU A 21 -31.23 26.84 13.00
C LEU A 21 -30.40 25.65 13.51
N LEU A 22 -30.95 24.83 14.43
CA LEU A 22 -30.27 23.62 14.91
C LEU A 22 -30.15 22.53 13.83
N ALA A 23 -31.15 22.39 12.94
CA ALA A 23 -31.07 21.47 11.81
C ALA A 23 -30.02 21.89 10.76
N SER A 24 -29.75 23.19 10.61
CA SER A 24 -28.72 23.70 9.69
C SER A 24 -27.28 23.53 10.19
N LEU A 25 -27.08 23.28 11.49
CA LEU A 25 -25.76 23.03 12.10
C LEU A 25 -25.38 21.54 12.14
N SER A 26 -26.31 20.62 11.86
CA SER A 26 -26.02 19.18 11.73
C SER A 26 -25.50 18.79 10.34
N GLY A 27 -25.35 19.75 9.44
CA GLY A 27 -24.91 19.56 8.05
C GLY A 27 -23.41 19.77 7.80
N CYS A 28 -22.56 19.78 8.82
CA CYS A 28 -21.12 19.58 8.59
C CYS A 28 -20.85 18.09 8.41
N ARG A 29 -21.20 17.55 7.23
CA ARG A 29 -20.66 16.27 6.79
C ARG A 29 -19.16 16.50 6.65
N GLN A 30 -18.37 15.97 7.58
CA GLN A 30 -16.93 15.82 7.41
C GLN A 30 -16.71 14.85 6.23
N ASP A 31 -16.83 15.34 5.00
CA ASP A 31 -16.28 14.72 3.80
C ASP A 31 -14.76 14.95 3.76
N GLY A 32 -14.14 14.82 4.94
CA GLY A 32 -12.70 14.92 5.20
C GLY A 32 -12.11 13.59 5.61
N LYS A 33 -12.83 12.46 5.44
CA LYS A 33 -12.14 11.18 5.33
C LYS A 33 -11.30 11.29 4.06
N HIS A 34 -9.99 11.52 4.23
CA HIS A 34 -9.03 11.33 3.16
C HIS A 34 -9.42 10.04 2.45
N LYS A 35 -9.80 10.13 1.17
CA LYS A 35 -10.00 8.94 0.35
C LYS A 35 -8.64 8.24 0.36
N VAL A 36 -8.53 7.18 1.16
CA VAL A 36 -7.38 6.30 1.12
C VAL A 36 -7.37 5.71 -0.28
N ASP A 37 -6.21 5.76 -0.91
CA ASP A 37 -6.04 5.34 -2.28
C ASP A 37 -6.27 3.84 -2.40
N GLU A 38 -7.19 3.44 -3.29
CA GLU A 38 -7.69 2.06 -3.41
C GLU A 38 -6.57 1.04 -3.60
N PHE A 39 -5.47 1.41 -4.28
CA PHE A 39 -4.30 0.54 -4.45
C PHE A 39 -3.74 0.01 -3.13
N TYR A 40 -3.80 0.79 -2.04
CA TYR A 40 -3.23 0.41 -0.75
C TYR A 40 -4.21 -0.29 0.18
N THR A 41 -5.48 -0.42 -0.24
CA THR A 41 -6.56 -1.01 0.57
C THR A 41 -7.23 -2.20 -0.11
N GLU A 42 -7.11 -2.30 -1.44
CA GLU A 42 -7.66 -3.41 -2.20
C GLU A 42 -6.77 -4.65 -2.01
N LYS A 43 -7.38 -5.75 -1.53
CA LYS A 43 -6.68 -7.00 -1.22
C LYS A 43 -6.74 -8.04 -2.35
N GLY A 44 -7.40 -7.69 -3.45
CA GLY A 44 -7.69 -8.58 -4.58
C GLY A 44 -9.02 -9.32 -4.41
N GLU A 45 -9.48 -9.96 -5.49
CA GLU A 45 -10.68 -10.81 -5.44
C GLU A 45 -10.34 -12.21 -4.89
N TRP A 46 -11.35 -13.05 -4.67
CA TRP A 46 -11.24 -14.36 -3.98
C TRP A 46 -10.14 -15.30 -4.53
N ASP A 47 -9.65 -15.07 -5.75
CA ASP A 47 -8.66 -15.89 -6.44
C ASP A 47 -7.29 -15.21 -6.62
N SER A 48 -7.12 -13.95 -6.21
CA SER A 48 -5.97 -13.12 -6.61
C SER A 48 -5.49 -12.22 -5.47
N ALA A 49 -4.99 -12.82 -4.39
CA ALA A 49 -4.39 -12.07 -3.30
C ALA A 49 -3.26 -11.14 -3.81
N ARG A 50 -3.31 -9.87 -3.40
CA ARG A 50 -2.30 -8.85 -3.74
C ARG A 50 -1.78 -8.16 -2.49
N ILE A 51 -0.50 -7.80 -2.51
CA ILE A 51 0.16 -7.03 -1.46
C ILE A 51 0.74 -5.78 -2.10
N PRO A 52 0.23 -4.58 -1.76
CA PRO A 52 0.77 -3.34 -2.30
C PRO A 52 2.16 -3.06 -1.73
N PHE A 53 3.11 -2.74 -2.61
CA PHE A 53 4.41 -2.22 -2.20
C PHE A 53 4.44 -0.70 -2.32
N ILE A 54 5.07 -0.17 -3.38
CA ILE A 54 5.04 1.26 -3.74
C ILE A 54 4.43 1.32 -5.13
N LYS A 55 3.44 2.18 -5.36
CA LYS A 55 2.84 2.33 -6.69
C LYS A 55 3.88 2.46 -7.80
N PRO A 56 3.69 1.76 -8.93
CA PRO A 56 2.61 0.82 -9.28
C PRO A 56 2.88 -0.65 -8.89
N TYR A 57 3.89 -0.93 -8.05
CA TYR A 57 4.38 -2.27 -7.77
C TYR A 57 3.65 -2.94 -6.62
N GLU A 58 3.28 -4.19 -6.86
CA GLU A 58 2.60 -5.06 -5.90
C GLU A 58 3.05 -6.50 -6.11
N ALA A 59 3.04 -7.28 -5.04
CA ALA A 59 3.19 -8.72 -5.14
C ALA A 59 1.81 -9.35 -5.35
N VAL A 60 1.72 -10.26 -6.31
CA VAL A 60 0.52 -11.06 -6.59
C VAL A 60 0.87 -12.54 -6.58
N ILE A 61 -0.08 -13.39 -6.24
CA ILE A 61 0.09 -14.84 -6.41
C ILE A 61 -0.02 -15.15 -7.90
N VAL A 62 1.05 -15.69 -8.50
CA VAL A 62 1.08 -16.05 -9.92
C VAL A 62 0.33 -17.36 -10.14
N ASP A 63 0.69 -18.39 -9.37
CA ASP A 63 -0.02 -19.67 -9.20
C ASP A 63 0.57 -20.40 -7.98
N GLU A 64 0.02 -21.57 -7.63
CA GLU A 64 0.54 -22.40 -6.52
C GLU A 64 2.00 -22.85 -6.72
N LYS A 65 2.49 -22.89 -7.96
CA LYS A 65 3.81 -23.41 -8.32
C LYS A 65 4.91 -22.35 -8.24
N TYR A 66 4.60 -21.13 -8.63
CA TYR A 66 5.53 -20.00 -8.72
C TYR A 66 5.36 -19.03 -7.54
N GLY A 67 4.29 -19.17 -6.75
CA GLY A 67 4.03 -18.39 -5.55
C GLY A 67 3.87 -16.91 -5.85
N TRP A 68 4.35 -16.07 -4.93
CA TRP A 68 4.31 -14.61 -5.07
C TRP A 68 5.27 -14.11 -6.14
N GLY A 69 4.81 -13.19 -6.98
CA GLY A 69 5.60 -12.53 -8.01
C GLY A 69 5.25 -11.05 -8.15
N MET A 70 6.11 -10.31 -8.84
CA MET A 70 5.94 -8.89 -9.08
C MET A 70 6.35 -8.55 -10.51
N ASN A 71 5.54 -7.72 -11.17
CA ASN A 71 5.86 -7.17 -12.48
C ASN A 71 6.78 -5.96 -12.35
N LEU A 72 7.77 -5.89 -13.24
CA LEU A 72 8.63 -4.74 -13.46
C LEU A 72 8.00 -3.83 -14.53
N MET A 73 8.11 -2.52 -14.35
CA MET A 73 7.43 -1.50 -15.13
C MET A 73 8.36 -0.41 -15.67
N ALA A 74 9.63 -0.34 -15.26
CA ALA A 74 10.53 0.77 -15.58
C ALA A 74 11.27 0.63 -16.92
N LEU A 75 11.25 -0.55 -17.56
CA LEU A 75 11.86 -0.74 -18.88
C LEU A 75 10.78 -0.78 -19.98
N ASP A 76 10.67 0.32 -20.72
CA ASP A 76 9.91 0.40 -21.98
C ASP A 76 10.27 -0.80 -22.86
N GLY A 77 9.33 -1.75 -23.02
CA GLY A 77 9.46 -2.90 -23.92
C GLY A 77 9.79 -4.25 -23.28
N GLY A 78 9.79 -4.37 -21.96
CA GLY A 78 9.95 -5.67 -21.31
C GLY A 78 8.93 -5.90 -20.21
N THR A 79 7.97 -6.79 -20.44
CA THR A 79 7.15 -7.44 -19.39
C THR A 79 8.06 -8.37 -18.58
N PHE A 80 9.04 -7.81 -17.90
CA PHE A 80 9.89 -8.56 -16.99
C PHE A 80 9.15 -8.68 -15.66
N SER A 81 9.14 -9.87 -15.11
CA SER A 81 8.64 -10.13 -13.78
C SER A 81 9.59 -11.08 -13.11
N PHE A 82 9.59 -11.07 -11.78
CA PHE A 82 10.19 -12.13 -11.01
C PHE A 82 9.12 -12.82 -10.19
N THR A 83 9.29 -14.12 -10.03
CA THR A 83 8.40 -14.98 -9.24
C THR A 83 9.15 -15.54 -8.03
N ASN A 84 8.42 -16.29 -7.20
CA ASN A 84 8.94 -16.96 -6.01
C ASN A 84 9.57 -15.99 -5.00
N ILE A 85 8.89 -14.87 -4.74
CA ILE A 85 9.27 -13.93 -3.69
C ILE A 85 9.22 -14.66 -2.35
N ARG A 86 10.38 -14.77 -1.69
CA ARG A 86 10.51 -15.41 -0.37
C ARG A 86 10.50 -14.38 0.74
N LYS A 87 11.17 -13.25 0.51
CA LYS A 87 11.25 -12.16 1.47
C LYS A 87 11.19 -10.81 0.77
N ALA A 88 10.62 -9.81 1.43
CA ALA A 88 10.63 -8.45 0.96
C ALA A 88 10.69 -7.46 2.12
N ASN A 89 11.05 -6.21 1.81
CA ASN A 89 10.84 -5.05 2.67
C ASN A 89 10.73 -3.79 1.82
N ILE A 90 10.13 -2.74 2.37
CA ILE A 90 10.22 -1.39 1.85
C ILE A 90 10.99 -0.54 2.84
N ASP A 91 12.16 -0.06 2.42
CA ASP A 91 12.97 0.83 3.23
C ASP A 91 13.44 2.03 2.40
N ASN A 92 13.31 3.22 2.96
CA ASN A 92 13.74 4.48 2.35
C ASN A 92 13.25 4.69 0.89
N GLY A 93 12.04 4.23 0.57
CA GLY A 93 11.47 4.35 -0.79
C GLY A 93 12.01 3.34 -1.80
N PHE A 94 12.72 2.31 -1.33
CA PHE A 94 13.15 1.16 -2.12
C PHE A 94 12.36 -0.08 -1.73
N ILE A 95 11.87 -0.81 -2.73
CA ILE A 95 11.36 -2.16 -2.57
C ILE A 95 12.55 -3.10 -2.71
N LEU A 96 12.80 -3.88 -1.68
CA LEU A 96 13.90 -4.83 -1.59
C LEU A 96 13.31 -6.22 -1.57
N VAL A 97 13.71 -7.08 -2.51
CA VAL A 97 13.12 -8.41 -2.67
C VAL A 97 14.20 -9.46 -2.75
N HIS A 98 13.94 -10.59 -2.11
CA HIS A 98 14.71 -11.81 -2.22
C HIS A 98 13.82 -12.94 -2.73
N THR A 99 14.23 -13.57 -3.82
CA THR A 99 13.46 -14.64 -4.47
C THR A 99 14.16 -15.99 -4.34
N GLY A 100 13.38 -17.07 -4.41
CA GLY A 100 13.90 -18.41 -4.70
C GLY A 100 14.11 -18.63 -6.21
N ASN A 101 13.99 -19.90 -6.62
CA ASN A 101 14.01 -20.32 -8.02
C ASN A 101 13.10 -19.40 -8.84
N THR A 102 13.72 -18.58 -9.69
CA THR A 102 13.04 -17.54 -10.47
C THR A 102 13.69 -17.40 -11.84
N LEU A 103 13.08 -16.60 -12.72
CA LEU A 103 13.64 -16.28 -14.02
C LEU A 103 14.27 -14.88 -13.98
N MET A 104 15.53 -14.78 -14.39
CA MET A 104 16.21 -13.51 -14.59
C MET A 104 16.71 -13.44 -16.03
N LEU A 105 16.19 -12.47 -16.80
CA LEU A 105 16.53 -12.28 -18.22
C LEU A 105 16.38 -13.57 -19.06
N GLY A 106 15.33 -14.35 -18.78
CA GLY A 106 15.04 -15.62 -19.47
C GLY A 106 15.86 -16.82 -19.00
N VAL A 107 16.70 -16.67 -17.98
CA VAL A 107 17.52 -17.75 -17.40
C VAL A 107 17.00 -18.10 -16.02
N GLU A 108 16.85 -19.39 -15.73
CA GLU A 108 16.52 -19.87 -14.39
C GLU A 108 17.70 -19.66 -13.44
N VAL A 109 17.41 -19.02 -12.31
CA VAL A 109 18.38 -18.77 -11.23
C VAL A 109 17.80 -19.29 -9.93
N LYS A 110 18.63 -19.89 -9.09
CA LYS A 110 18.18 -20.51 -7.83
C LYS A 110 17.72 -19.50 -6.78
N GLU A 111 18.29 -18.30 -6.86
CA GLU A 111 18.10 -17.24 -5.89
C GLU A 111 18.46 -15.91 -6.56
N SER A 112 17.78 -14.84 -6.18
CA SER A 112 18.13 -13.50 -6.61
C SER A 112 17.68 -12.42 -5.65
N TRP A 113 18.35 -11.27 -5.72
CA TRP A 113 18.02 -10.06 -4.98
C TRP A 113 17.63 -8.96 -5.94
N TRP A 114 16.60 -8.20 -5.59
CA TRP A 114 16.09 -7.12 -6.40
C TRP A 114 15.99 -5.84 -5.60
N ILE A 115 16.35 -4.73 -6.24
CA ILE A 115 16.19 -3.38 -5.73
C ILE A 115 15.34 -2.63 -6.74
N VAL A 116 14.17 -2.17 -6.31
CA VAL A 116 13.25 -1.39 -7.12
C VAL A 116 12.97 -0.06 -6.45
N SER A 117 13.06 1.03 -7.21
CA SER A 117 12.68 2.37 -6.75
C SER A 117 11.91 3.08 -7.86
N PRO A 118 10.58 3.27 -7.71
CA PRO A 118 9.76 3.94 -8.71
C PRO A 118 10.21 5.38 -8.96
N SER A 119 10.51 6.12 -7.88
CA SER A 119 10.90 7.53 -7.94
C SER A 119 12.23 7.76 -8.64
N LEU A 120 13.16 6.79 -8.52
CA LEU A 120 14.46 6.83 -9.17
C LEU A 120 14.51 6.06 -10.51
N LYS A 121 13.40 5.42 -10.90
CA LYS A 121 13.33 4.53 -12.08
C LYS A 121 14.40 3.44 -12.07
N ILE A 122 14.61 2.84 -10.90
CA ILE A 122 15.56 1.74 -10.71
C ILE A 122 14.78 0.44 -10.64
N GLU A 123 15.21 -0.53 -11.45
CA GLU A 123 14.82 -1.94 -11.34
C GLU A 123 16.06 -2.78 -11.60
N LYS A 124 16.61 -3.37 -10.55
CA LYS A 124 17.88 -4.08 -10.69
C LYS A 124 17.90 -5.38 -9.91
N GLY A 125 18.12 -6.46 -10.65
CA GLY A 125 18.30 -7.82 -10.13
C GLY A 125 19.79 -8.19 -10.02
N PHE A 126 20.08 -9.06 -9.05
CA PHE A 126 21.40 -9.60 -8.77
C PHE A 126 21.27 -11.09 -8.48
N THR A 127 22.15 -11.91 -9.04
CA THR A 127 22.31 -13.33 -8.67
C THR A 127 23.45 -13.56 -7.69
N ASP A 128 24.21 -12.51 -7.36
CA ASP A 128 25.34 -12.53 -6.44
C ASP A 128 25.08 -11.55 -5.29
N HIS A 129 24.99 -12.06 -4.06
CA HIS A 129 24.70 -11.28 -2.87
C HIS A 129 25.75 -10.17 -2.60
N PRO A 130 27.07 -10.43 -2.73
CA PRO A 130 28.06 -9.36 -2.63
C PRO A 130 27.85 -8.19 -3.61
N GLN A 131 27.47 -8.45 -4.87
CA GLN A 131 27.15 -7.38 -5.83
C GLN A 131 25.91 -6.57 -5.41
N TYR A 132 24.89 -7.25 -4.90
CA TYR A 132 23.70 -6.60 -4.34
C TYR A 132 24.07 -5.68 -3.16
N LEU A 133 24.85 -6.17 -2.20
CA LEU A 133 25.32 -5.38 -1.05
C LEU A 133 26.18 -4.18 -1.48
N ALA A 134 27.05 -4.36 -2.47
CA ALA A 134 27.84 -3.28 -3.01
C ALA A 134 26.96 -2.20 -3.67
N TYR A 135 25.85 -2.60 -4.31
CA TYR A 135 24.91 -1.65 -4.91
C TYR A 135 24.07 -0.93 -3.85
N LEU A 136 23.58 -1.61 -2.82
CA LEU A 136 22.91 -0.97 -1.67
C LEU A 136 23.79 0.12 -1.05
N LYS A 137 25.08 -0.16 -0.82
CA LYS A 137 26.02 0.83 -0.29
C LYS A 137 26.16 2.04 -1.21
N LYS A 138 26.18 1.85 -2.53
CA LYS A 138 26.21 2.95 -3.51
C LYS A 138 24.95 3.80 -3.47
N LEU A 139 23.81 3.22 -3.11
CA LEU A 139 22.54 3.93 -2.90
C LEU A 139 22.43 4.64 -1.54
N GLY A 140 23.44 4.50 -0.67
CA GLY A 140 23.52 5.19 0.63
C GLY A 140 23.09 4.35 1.84
N PHE A 141 22.76 3.07 1.65
CA PHE A 141 22.46 2.19 2.78
C PHE A 141 23.73 1.89 3.58
N LYS A 142 23.65 2.10 4.90
CA LYS A 142 24.77 1.80 5.83
C LYS A 142 24.87 0.31 6.12
N ASN A 143 23.73 -0.35 6.29
CA ASN A 143 23.58 -1.77 6.56
C ASN A 143 22.59 -2.38 5.57
N GLU A 144 22.64 -3.69 5.38
CA GLU A 144 21.59 -4.42 4.64
C GLU A 144 20.27 -4.36 5.43
N PRO A 145 19.17 -3.88 4.83
CA PRO A 145 17.87 -3.90 5.49
C PRO A 145 17.39 -5.31 5.77
N LYS A 146 16.75 -5.50 6.92
CA LYS A 146 16.09 -6.77 7.28
C LYS A 146 14.95 -7.02 6.30
N LEU A 147 14.88 -8.23 5.74
CA LEU A 147 13.77 -8.66 4.90
C LEU A 147 12.85 -9.60 5.68
N HIS A 148 11.55 -9.41 5.50
CA HIS A 148 10.50 -10.19 6.15
C HIS A 148 10.00 -11.28 5.21
N THR A 149 9.65 -12.46 5.73
CA THR A 149 9.09 -13.52 4.88
C THR A 149 7.76 -13.09 4.29
N ILE A 150 7.48 -13.53 3.07
CA ILE A 150 6.26 -13.12 2.37
C ILE A 150 5.00 -13.53 3.13
N ASP A 151 5.03 -14.66 3.86
CA ASP A 151 3.92 -15.11 4.70
C ASP A 151 3.65 -14.14 5.87
N VAL A 152 4.69 -13.56 6.47
CA VAL A 152 4.52 -12.57 7.56
C VAL A 152 3.92 -11.28 7.00
N ILE A 153 4.37 -10.86 5.83
CA ILE A 153 3.84 -9.67 5.14
C ILE A 153 2.37 -9.90 4.76
N ALA A 154 2.06 -11.06 4.18
CA ALA A 154 0.72 -11.44 3.75
C ALA A 154 -0.25 -11.49 4.94
N ASN A 155 0.11 -12.18 6.03
CA ASN A 155 -0.73 -12.27 7.22
C ASN A 155 -0.95 -10.88 7.85
N TYR A 156 0.10 -10.05 7.93
CA TYR A 156 -0.06 -8.68 8.42
C TYR A 156 -1.05 -7.89 7.58
N TYR A 157 -0.91 -7.93 6.26
CA TYR A 157 -1.80 -7.20 5.36
C TYR A 157 -3.23 -7.79 5.33
N GLU A 158 -3.40 -9.09 5.56
CA GLU A 158 -4.72 -9.70 5.76
C GLU A 158 -5.44 -9.10 6.97
N ASP A 159 -4.72 -8.94 8.09
CA ASP A 159 -5.26 -8.44 9.36
C ASP A 159 -5.46 -6.90 9.41
N HIS A 160 -4.92 -6.14 8.45
CA HIS A 160 -4.92 -4.68 8.46
C HIS A 160 -5.46 -4.07 7.16
N ASP A 161 -6.01 -2.86 7.21
CA ASP A 161 -6.53 -2.19 6.00
C ASP A 161 -5.42 -1.69 5.07
N THR A 162 -4.23 -1.41 5.62
CA THR A 162 -3.07 -0.89 4.89
C THR A 162 -1.78 -1.48 5.45
N MET A 163 -0.75 -1.56 4.61
CA MET A 163 0.56 -2.03 5.03
C MET A 163 1.33 -0.97 5.85
N ASP A 164 1.78 -1.34 7.05
CA ASP A 164 2.77 -0.58 7.83
C ASP A 164 4.05 -1.40 7.96
N TRP A 165 5.03 -1.08 7.11
CA TRP A 165 6.32 -1.78 7.06
C TRP A 165 7.13 -1.63 8.35
N SER A 166 6.94 -0.52 9.08
CA SER A 166 7.67 -0.28 10.32
C SER A 166 7.17 -1.15 11.48
N ALA A 167 5.93 -1.64 11.40
CA ALA A 167 5.36 -2.56 12.39
C ALA A 167 5.92 -3.99 12.30
N LEU A 168 6.65 -4.32 11.23
CA LEU A 168 7.27 -5.63 11.04
C LEU A 168 8.70 -5.75 11.63
N ASP A 169 9.34 -4.63 11.97
CA ASP A 169 10.77 -4.59 12.31
C ASP A 169 11.13 -5.01 13.74
#